data_AF-A0A0T2QGF7-F1
#
_entry.id   AF-A0A0T2QGF7-F1
#
_cell.length_a   1.000
_cell.length_b   1.000
_cell.length_c   1.000
_cell.angle_alpha   90.00
_cell.angle_beta   90.00
_cell.angle_gamma   90.00
#
_symmetry.space_group_name_H-M   'P 1'
#
loop_
_entity.id
_entity.type
_entity.pdbx_description
1 polymer ?
#
loop_
_entity_poly.entity_id
_entity_poly.type
_entity_poly.pdbx_seq_one_letter_code
_entity_poly.pdbx_strand_id
1 'polypeptide(L)'
;MGLRQVTDGPIGDEYLLARDGTGVEALAPDTDRSAIPLTGPDGLDRHTRRDLRKQEIEIAREFMGGAMWPYAVAAWGGFALWVSLFPLTMFDIVPLPIAFVISCVLATGGYVTSHEAMHSNIAQKGSKNRWVNEWVGQVSTIPIVFPFSMARLMHLEHHYHCNDPLKDPDYTDEAPNALMAWYKTWYNRQPGVDGSIHAYKRILNEMGTPEAARSLKETMVLQLVFMAVLFTMAWSGYAMEAALVWWLPRHIGLSYIRFYLSWAPHHPRAGKTGRYENTHVFKSRLGHVMSMCMETHIVHHLYPNIPNHRTRAAYFALKPILDQRGVDITKL
;
A
#
# COMPACT_ATOMS: atom_id res chain seq x y z
N MET A 1 -4.57 -19.26 39.35
CA MET A 1 -4.90 -19.69 37.98
C MET A 1 -5.76 -18.59 37.36
N GLY A 2 -5.13 -17.52 36.87
CA GLY A 2 -5.81 -16.34 36.36
C GLY A 2 -5.73 -16.32 34.84
N LEU A 3 -6.87 -16.50 34.18
CA LEU A 3 -7.02 -16.41 32.72
C LEU A 3 -6.73 -14.97 32.28
N ARG A 4 -5.64 -14.76 31.55
CA ARG A 4 -5.44 -13.55 30.73
C ARG A 4 -6.47 -13.59 29.61
N GLN A 5 -7.35 -12.59 29.57
CA GLN A 5 -8.15 -12.30 28.38
C GLN A 5 -7.21 -11.98 27.22
N VAL A 6 -7.29 -12.79 26.17
CA VAL A 6 -6.71 -12.51 24.86
C VAL A 6 -7.61 -11.45 24.22
N THR A 7 -7.06 -10.28 23.95
CA THR A 7 -7.75 -9.21 23.22
C THR A 7 -7.71 -9.53 21.73
N ASP A 8 -8.79 -10.09 21.19
CA ASP A 8 -8.99 -10.31 19.75
C ASP A 8 -9.38 -9.01 19.03
N GLY A 9 -8.48 -8.02 19.07
CA GLY A 9 -8.53 -6.82 18.22
C GLY A 9 -7.86 -7.07 16.87
N PRO A 10 -8.25 -6.39 15.79
CA PRO A 10 -7.53 -6.45 14.52
C PRO A 10 -6.07 -6.05 14.74
N ILE A 11 -5.14 -6.83 14.18
CA ILE A 11 -3.69 -6.59 14.27
C ILE A 11 -3.39 -5.23 13.64
N GLY A 12 -3.23 -4.24 14.50
CA GLY A 12 -3.10 -2.81 14.24
C GLY A 12 -3.06 -2.06 15.57
N ASP A 13 -3.85 -2.54 16.54
CA ASP A 13 -3.99 -1.93 17.88
C ASP A 13 -2.70 -1.89 18.72
N GLU A 14 -1.78 -2.83 18.54
CA GLU A 14 -0.49 -2.82 19.27
C GLU A 14 0.41 -1.63 18.90
N TYR A 15 0.27 -1.07 17.69
CA TYR A 15 0.94 0.18 17.31
C TYR A 15 0.13 1.42 17.74
N LEU A 16 -1.18 1.29 18.00
CA LEU A 16 -2.07 2.40 18.36
C LEU A 16 -1.82 2.93 19.77
N LEU A 17 -1.35 2.09 20.70
CA LEU A 17 -1.22 2.49 22.11
C LEU A 17 0.10 3.19 22.46
N ALA A 18 1.08 3.24 21.54
CA ALA A 18 2.44 3.67 21.88
C ALA A 18 2.73 5.17 21.63
N ARG A 19 1.79 5.95 21.07
CA ARG A 19 2.10 7.30 20.57
C ARG A 19 1.16 8.44 20.99
N ASP A 20 0.04 8.15 21.64
CA ASP A 20 -0.89 9.18 22.12
C ASP A 20 -0.49 9.71 23.52
N GLY A 21 0.66 10.36 23.57
CA GLY A 21 1.08 11.23 24.67
C GLY A 21 0.69 12.68 24.39
N THR A 22 -0.53 13.05 24.76
CA THR A 22 -1.02 14.42 25.09
C THR A 22 -0.49 15.64 24.31
N GLY A 23 -1.40 16.37 23.67
CA GLY A 23 -1.28 17.82 23.50
C GLY A 23 -1.83 18.36 22.19
N VAL A 24 -3.14 18.59 22.09
CA VAL A 24 -3.69 19.48 21.07
C VAL A 24 -4.57 20.51 21.78
N GLU A 25 -4.07 21.74 21.82
CA GLU A 25 -4.84 22.92 22.19
C GLU A 25 -6.06 23.06 21.25
N ALA A 26 -7.22 23.19 21.89
CA ALA A 26 -8.50 23.33 21.22
C ALA A 26 -8.61 24.68 20.52
N LEU A 27 -8.61 24.68 19.19
CA LEU A 27 -9.14 25.78 18.40
C LEU A 27 -10.67 25.63 18.34
N ALA A 28 -11.38 26.61 18.88
CA ALA A 28 -12.84 26.66 18.90
C ALA A 28 -13.43 26.84 17.48
N PRO A 29 -14.58 26.20 17.20
CA PRO A 29 -15.56 26.87 16.36
C PRO A 29 -17.02 26.71 16.81
N ASP A 30 -17.69 27.86 16.76
CA ASP A 30 -19.08 28.14 16.40
C ASP A 30 -20.22 27.63 17.31
N THR A 31 -20.90 28.59 17.94
CA THR A 31 -21.82 28.44 19.06
C THR A 31 -23.27 28.17 18.64
N ASP A 32 -23.51 27.22 17.73
CA ASP A 32 -24.89 26.80 17.41
C ASP A 32 -25.04 25.34 16.96
N ARG A 33 -24.25 24.44 17.56
CA ARG A 33 -24.43 22.98 17.40
C ARG A 33 -25.17 22.43 18.62
N SER A 34 -26.24 21.68 18.38
CA SER A 34 -26.88 20.84 19.41
C SER A 34 -25.81 20.07 20.20
N ALA A 35 -25.84 20.17 21.53
CA ALA A 35 -24.87 19.55 22.43
C ALA A 35 -24.78 18.01 22.29
N ILE A 36 -25.76 17.40 21.61
CA ILE A 36 -25.75 15.99 21.21
C ILE A 36 -26.11 15.93 19.72
N PRO A 37 -25.14 15.69 18.81
CA PRO A 37 -25.46 15.41 17.42
C PRO A 37 -26.21 14.07 17.34
N LEU A 38 -27.50 14.13 17.01
CA LEU A 38 -28.36 12.94 16.87
C LEU A 38 -27.97 12.08 15.66
N THR A 39 -27.37 12.70 14.64
CA THR A 39 -26.96 12.09 13.38
C THR A 39 -25.44 12.20 13.18
N GLY A 40 -24.84 11.17 12.59
CA GLY A 40 -23.45 11.17 12.15
C GLY A 40 -23.23 11.95 10.85
N PRO A 41 -21.98 12.02 10.35
CA PRO A 41 -21.64 12.62 9.06
C PRO A 41 -22.36 11.97 7.87
N ASP A 42 -22.78 10.71 8.03
CA ASP A 42 -23.57 9.91 7.09
C ASP A 42 -25.09 10.13 7.22
N GLY A 43 -25.54 11.05 8.08
CA GLY A 43 -26.96 11.31 8.35
C GLY A 43 -27.64 10.23 9.20
N LEU A 44 -26.91 9.19 9.62
CA LEU A 44 -27.46 8.07 10.38
C LEU A 44 -27.34 8.28 11.88
N ASP A 45 -28.35 7.84 12.63
CA ASP A 45 -28.28 7.84 14.09
C ASP A 45 -27.24 6.83 14.62
N ARG A 46 -26.90 6.95 15.90
CA ARG A 46 -25.86 6.13 16.54
C ARG A 46 -26.20 4.63 16.55
N HIS A 47 -27.46 4.25 16.74
CA HIS A 47 -27.87 2.84 16.80
C HIS A 47 -27.78 2.20 15.42
N THR A 48 -28.31 2.87 14.39
CA THR A 48 -28.20 2.40 13.00
C THR A 48 -26.74 2.23 12.59
N ARG A 49 -25.86 3.21 12.87
CA ARG A 49 -24.42 3.09 12.60
C ARG A 49 -23.76 1.91 13.31
N ARG A 50 -24.16 1.63 14.55
CA ARG A 50 -23.61 0.50 15.31
C ARG A 50 -24.06 -0.83 14.72
N ASP A 51 -25.32 -0.94 14.34
CA ASP A 51 -25.88 -2.19 13.84
C ASP A 51 -25.38 -2.48 12.42
N LEU A 52 -25.27 -1.46 11.55
CA LEU A 52 -24.57 -1.58 10.27
C LEU A 52 -23.11 -2.01 10.47
N ARG A 53 -22.42 -1.52 11.52
CA ARG A 53 -21.02 -1.90 11.79
C ARG A 53 -20.91 -3.37 12.17
N LYS A 54 -21.88 -3.92 12.90
CA LYS A 54 -21.92 -5.34 13.24
C LYS A 54 -22.11 -6.21 12.00
N GLN A 55 -23.09 -5.86 11.15
CA GLN A 55 -23.36 -6.56 9.89
C GLN A 55 -22.14 -6.51 8.96
N GLU A 56 -21.51 -5.34 8.85
CA GLU A 56 -20.29 -5.15 8.07
C GLU A 56 -19.15 -6.07 8.55
N ILE A 57 -18.91 -6.14 9.87
CA ILE A 57 -17.88 -7.02 10.46
C ILE A 57 -18.22 -8.49 10.22
N GLU A 58 -19.49 -8.88 10.36
CA GLU A 58 -19.96 -10.24 10.14
C GLU A 58 -19.69 -10.70 8.71
N ILE A 59 -20.10 -9.91 7.71
CA ILE A 59 -19.83 -10.17 6.30
C ILE A 59 -18.32 -10.18 6.04
N ALA A 60 -17.57 -9.20 6.54
CA ALA A 60 -16.13 -9.10 6.32
C ALA A 60 -15.35 -10.32 6.82
N ARG A 61 -15.76 -10.93 7.95
CA ARG A 61 -15.12 -12.12 8.52
C ARG A 61 -15.14 -13.32 7.58
N GLU A 62 -16.17 -13.47 6.74
CA GLU A 62 -16.25 -14.56 5.75
C GLU A 62 -15.12 -14.49 4.71
N PHE A 63 -14.56 -13.30 4.50
CA PHE A 63 -13.51 -13.03 3.53
C PHE A 63 -12.11 -12.92 4.14
N MET A 64 -11.99 -12.93 5.47
CA MET A 64 -10.70 -12.88 6.15
C MET A 64 -9.96 -14.22 6.05
N GLY A 65 -8.63 -14.14 5.93
CA GLY A 65 -7.77 -15.32 5.77
C GLY A 65 -7.99 -16.08 4.47
N GLY A 66 -7.56 -17.34 4.45
CA GLY A 66 -7.60 -18.22 3.28
C GLY A 66 -6.22 -18.66 2.81
N ALA A 67 -6.14 -19.17 1.58
CA ALA A 67 -4.90 -19.68 1.00
C ALA A 67 -3.95 -18.53 0.62
N MET A 68 -2.96 -18.27 1.46
CA MET A 68 -1.96 -17.21 1.23
C MET A 68 -0.68 -17.70 0.55
N TRP A 69 -0.49 -19.02 0.43
CA TRP A 69 0.67 -19.61 -0.25
C TRP A 69 0.86 -19.15 -1.71
N PRO A 70 -0.19 -18.80 -2.51
CA PRO A 70 0.03 -18.30 -3.87
C PRO A 70 0.85 -17.01 -3.91
N TYR A 71 0.74 -16.15 -2.89
CA TYR A 71 1.58 -14.95 -2.78
C TYR A 71 3.04 -15.29 -2.52
N ALA A 72 3.32 -16.31 -1.72
CA ALA A 72 4.69 -16.76 -1.47
C ALA A 72 5.32 -17.34 -2.74
N VAL A 73 4.56 -18.17 -3.49
CA VAL A 73 5.00 -18.71 -4.77
C VAL A 73 5.23 -17.61 -5.80
N ALA A 74 4.31 -16.66 -5.93
CA ALA A 74 4.45 -15.54 -6.85
C ALA A 74 5.65 -14.65 -6.51
N ALA A 75 5.88 -14.36 -5.22
CA ALA A 75 7.00 -13.55 -4.77
C ALA A 75 8.35 -14.21 -5.04
N TRP A 76 8.52 -15.47 -4.62
CA TRP A 76 9.80 -16.16 -4.76
C TRP A 76 10.08 -16.60 -6.19
N GLY A 77 9.05 -17.11 -6.88
CA GLY A 77 9.15 -17.45 -8.30
C GLY A 77 9.37 -16.22 -9.17
N GLY A 78 8.66 -15.13 -8.89
CA GLY A 78 8.85 -13.85 -9.58
C GLY A 78 10.23 -13.25 -9.33
N PHE A 79 10.74 -13.29 -8.11
CA PHE A 79 12.10 -12.83 -7.81
C PHE A 79 13.17 -13.70 -8.48
N ALA A 80 13.03 -15.03 -8.41
CA ALA A 80 13.95 -15.96 -9.08
C ALA A 80 13.95 -15.74 -10.60
N LEU A 81 12.77 -15.57 -11.20
CA LEU A 81 12.64 -15.24 -12.61
C LEU A 81 13.32 -13.92 -12.93
N TRP A 82 13.05 -12.86 -12.16
CA TRP A 82 13.65 -11.55 -12.34
C TRP A 82 15.19 -11.60 -12.27
N VAL A 83 15.76 -12.30 -11.27
CA VAL A 83 17.21 -12.51 -11.16
C VAL A 83 17.75 -13.30 -12.36
N SER A 84 17.02 -14.31 -12.84
CA SER A 84 17.44 -15.10 -14.00
C SER A 84 17.48 -14.31 -15.29
N LEU A 85 16.69 -13.23 -15.43
CA LEU A 85 16.70 -12.39 -16.63
C LEU A 85 18.08 -11.80 -16.91
N PHE A 86 18.87 -11.50 -15.88
CA PHE A 86 20.22 -10.93 -16.06
C PHE A 86 21.15 -11.86 -16.85
N PRO A 87 21.51 -13.07 -16.38
CA PRO A 87 22.36 -13.96 -17.16
C PRO A 87 21.68 -14.41 -18.46
N LEU A 88 20.34 -14.58 -18.48
CA LEU A 88 19.63 -15.00 -19.69
C LEU A 88 19.72 -13.97 -20.83
N THR A 89 19.71 -12.67 -20.53
CA THR A 89 19.94 -11.64 -21.55
C THR A 89 21.41 -11.50 -21.89
N MET A 90 22.32 -11.62 -20.90
CA MET A 90 23.78 -11.54 -21.14
C MET A 90 24.31 -12.66 -22.04
N PHE A 91 23.68 -13.84 -22.01
CA PHE A 91 24.00 -14.98 -22.87
C PHE A 91 23.15 -15.03 -24.14
N ASP A 92 22.40 -13.98 -24.46
CA ASP A 92 21.52 -13.91 -25.63
C ASP A 92 20.47 -15.02 -25.71
N ILE A 93 20.13 -15.66 -24.59
CA ILE A 93 19.10 -16.72 -24.51
C ILE A 93 17.70 -16.09 -24.54
N VAL A 94 17.52 -14.98 -23.84
CA VAL A 94 16.26 -14.22 -23.83
C VAL A 94 16.48 -12.87 -24.49
N PRO A 95 15.74 -12.53 -25.56
CA PRO A 95 15.80 -11.21 -26.17
C PRO A 95 15.50 -10.10 -25.14
N LEU A 96 16.35 -9.08 -25.10
CA LEU A 96 16.27 -7.99 -24.13
C LEU A 96 14.90 -7.27 -24.09
N PRO A 97 14.20 -7.02 -25.24
CA PRO A 97 12.85 -6.45 -25.20
C PRO A 97 11.82 -7.32 -24.48
N ILE A 98 11.96 -8.65 -24.54
CA ILE A 98 11.07 -9.59 -23.84
C ILE A 98 11.37 -9.55 -22.34
N ALA A 99 12.65 -9.58 -21.97
CA ALA A 99 13.07 -9.45 -20.57
C ALA A 99 12.60 -8.13 -19.95
N PHE A 100 12.62 -7.03 -20.71
CA PHE A 100 12.10 -5.73 -20.29
C PHE A 100 10.61 -5.79 -19.93
N VAL A 101 9.78 -6.37 -20.80
CA VAL A 101 8.33 -6.50 -20.53
C VAL A 101 8.07 -7.38 -19.31
N ILE A 102 8.75 -8.54 -19.22
CA ILE A 102 8.64 -9.44 -18.07
C ILE A 102 9.05 -8.69 -16.79
N SER A 103 10.16 -7.95 -16.81
CA SER A 103 10.64 -7.20 -15.66
C SER A 103 9.66 -6.12 -15.22
N CYS A 104 9.00 -5.41 -16.16
CA CYS A 104 7.94 -4.46 -15.81
C CYS A 104 6.78 -5.14 -15.09
N VAL A 105 6.33 -6.31 -15.58
CA VAL A 105 5.26 -7.09 -14.94
C VAL A 105 5.69 -7.55 -13.55
N LEU A 106 6.92 -8.01 -13.37
CA LEU A 106 7.45 -8.46 -12.07
C LEU A 106 7.61 -7.29 -11.08
N ALA A 107 8.06 -6.13 -11.55
CA ALA A 107 8.20 -4.93 -10.73
C ALA A 107 6.84 -4.43 -10.20
N THR A 108 5.80 -4.45 -11.03
CA THR A 108 4.44 -4.09 -10.62
C THR A 108 3.80 -5.20 -9.78
N GLY A 109 3.87 -6.46 -10.23
CA GLY A 109 3.24 -7.60 -9.58
C GLY A 109 3.82 -7.90 -8.19
N GLY A 110 5.14 -7.70 -8.01
CA GLY A 110 5.80 -7.82 -6.70
C GLY A 110 5.25 -6.83 -5.66
N TYR A 111 4.70 -5.69 -6.08
CA TYR A 111 4.06 -4.80 -5.12
C TYR A 111 2.85 -5.46 -4.45
N VAL A 112 2.02 -6.19 -5.20
CA VAL A 112 0.83 -6.88 -4.67
C VAL A 112 1.20 -7.89 -3.58
N THR A 113 2.25 -8.69 -3.81
CA THR A 113 2.72 -9.67 -2.82
C THR A 113 3.35 -8.99 -1.60
N SER A 114 4.09 -7.89 -1.82
CA SER A 114 4.65 -7.10 -0.73
C SER A 114 3.56 -6.43 0.11
N HIS A 115 2.50 -5.92 -0.50
CA HIS A 115 1.38 -5.25 0.15
C HIS A 115 0.67 -6.17 1.15
N GLU A 116 0.40 -7.42 0.76
CA GLU A 116 -0.11 -8.44 1.69
C GLU A 116 0.85 -8.70 2.86
N ALA A 117 2.15 -8.71 2.59
CA ALA A 117 3.16 -8.89 3.62
C ALA A 117 3.27 -7.70 4.58
N MET A 118 2.96 -6.47 4.13
CA MET A 118 2.94 -5.27 4.97
C MET A 118 1.90 -5.41 6.08
N HIS A 119 0.73 -5.99 5.77
CA HIS A 119 -0.34 -6.28 6.73
C HIS A 119 -0.18 -7.59 7.50
N SER A 120 0.88 -8.35 7.25
CA SER A 120 1.09 -9.68 7.86
C SER A 120 0.01 -10.71 7.49
N ASN A 121 -0.65 -10.54 6.34
CA ASN A 121 -1.68 -11.48 5.87
C ASN A 121 -1.09 -12.85 5.51
N ILE A 122 0.17 -12.89 5.05
CA ILE A 122 0.82 -14.15 4.63
C ILE A 122 1.18 -15.01 5.84
N ALA A 123 1.73 -14.40 6.88
CA ALA A 123 1.95 -15.05 8.16
C ALA A 123 1.90 -14.02 9.29
N GLN A 124 1.08 -14.30 10.31
CA GLN A 124 0.87 -13.42 11.44
C GLN A 124 2.14 -13.22 12.27
N LYS A 125 2.20 -12.10 12.99
CA LYS A 125 3.25 -11.83 13.98
C LYS A 125 3.25 -12.92 15.06
N GLY A 126 4.45 -13.31 15.53
CA GLY A 126 4.61 -14.40 16.50
C GLY A 126 4.45 -15.83 15.95
N SER A 127 3.95 -16.01 14.73
CA SER A 127 3.85 -17.34 14.12
C SER A 127 5.23 -17.89 13.71
N LYS A 128 5.38 -19.22 13.74
CA LYS A 128 6.59 -19.92 13.26
C LYS A 128 6.94 -19.60 11.80
N ASN A 129 5.95 -19.20 11.00
CA ASN A 129 6.09 -18.90 9.58
C ASN A 129 6.32 -17.40 9.32
N ARG A 130 6.54 -16.59 10.36
CA ARG A 130 6.74 -15.13 10.21
C ARG A 130 7.84 -14.79 9.21
N TRP A 131 8.90 -15.60 9.16
CA TRP A 131 9.99 -15.42 8.21
C TRP A 131 9.50 -15.47 6.75
N VAL A 132 8.48 -16.27 6.43
CA VAL A 132 7.90 -16.33 5.07
C VAL A 132 7.30 -14.98 4.70
N ASN A 133 6.50 -14.38 5.60
CA ASN A 133 5.91 -13.06 5.39
C ASN A 133 6.99 -12.00 5.18
N GLU A 134 8.02 -11.98 6.03
CA GLU A 134 9.12 -11.03 5.89
C GLU A 134 9.84 -11.21 4.55
N TRP A 135 10.19 -12.43 4.16
CA TRP A 135 10.92 -12.67 2.91
C TRP A 135 10.06 -12.42 1.67
N VAL A 136 8.76 -12.72 1.70
CA VAL A 136 7.85 -12.31 0.61
C VAL A 136 7.88 -10.80 0.45
N GLY A 137 7.77 -10.05 1.54
CA GLY A 137 7.91 -8.59 1.50
C GLY A 137 9.25 -8.14 0.92
N GLN A 138 10.36 -8.66 1.46
CA GLN A 138 11.71 -8.25 1.06
C GLN A 138 11.98 -8.50 -0.42
N VAL A 139 11.78 -9.73 -0.92
CA VAL A 139 12.16 -10.04 -2.31
C VAL A 139 11.27 -9.33 -3.32
N SER A 140 9.99 -9.12 -2.98
CA SER A 140 9.04 -8.55 -3.92
C SER A 140 9.25 -7.06 -4.15
N THR A 141 9.92 -6.34 -3.24
CA THR A 141 10.20 -4.91 -3.39
C THR A 141 11.61 -4.58 -3.91
N ILE A 142 12.50 -5.57 -4.07
CA ILE A 142 13.83 -5.39 -4.67
C ILE A 142 13.74 -4.88 -6.13
N PRO A 143 12.88 -5.41 -7.02
CA PRO A 143 12.79 -4.93 -8.40
C PRO A 143 12.45 -3.44 -8.51
N ILE A 144 11.70 -2.90 -7.56
CA ILE A 144 11.38 -1.46 -7.47
C ILE A 144 12.35 -0.66 -6.59
N VAL A 145 13.34 -1.32 -5.96
CA VAL A 145 14.37 -0.70 -5.11
C VAL A 145 13.72 0.20 -4.05
N PHE A 146 12.72 -0.35 -3.37
CA PHE A 146 12.01 0.31 -2.28
C PHE A 146 11.94 -0.69 -1.11
N PRO A 147 12.78 -0.55 -0.07
CA PRO A 147 12.93 -1.63 0.90
C PRO A 147 11.62 -1.88 1.64
N PHE A 148 11.36 -3.15 1.92
CA PHE A 148 10.10 -3.59 2.51
C PHE A 148 9.79 -2.95 3.86
N SER A 149 10.81 -2.66 4.67
CA SER A 149 10.63 -1.97 5.96
C SER A 149 10.04 -0.56 5.79
N MET A 150 10.60 0.25 4.88
CA MET A 150 10.07 1.57 4.58
C MET A 150 8.69 1.46 3.94
N ALA A 151 8.51 0.54 3.00
CA ALA A 151 7.23 0.32 2.34
C ALA A 151 6.13 -0.01 3.35
N ARG A 152 6.39 -0.91 4.30
CA ARG A 152 5.46 -1.27 5.38
C ARG A 152 5.14 -0.06 6.27
N LEU A 153 6.15 0.69 6.72
CA LEU A 153 5.90 1.84 7.61
C LEU A 153 5.06 2.91 6.93
N MET A 154 5.39 3.29 5.68
CA MET A 154 4.63 4.28 4.95
C MET A 154 3.21 3.80 4.63
N HIS A 155 3.06 2.53 4.24
CA HIS A 155 1.74 1.98 3.95
C HIS A 155 0.82 1.95 5.19
N LEU A 156 1.36 1.58 6.36
CA LEU A 156 0.61 1.62 7.61
C LEU A 156 0.27 3.06 8.04
N GLU A 157 1.20 3.99 7.86
CA GLU A 157 0.95 5.41 8.12
C GLU A 157 -0.14 5.97 7.20
N HIS A 158 -0.13 5.59 5.91
CA HIS A 158 -1.18 5.91 4.96
C HIS A 158 -2.54 5.41 5.43
N HIS A 159 -2.65 4.17 5.94
CA HIS A 159 -3.92 3.71 6.51
C HIS A 159 -4.38 4.51 7.73
N TYR A 160 -3.45 4.90 8.60
CA TYR A 160 -3.75 5.61 9.83
C TYR A 160 -4.12 7.08 9.58
N HIS A 161 -3.51 7.70 8.58
CA HIS A 161 -3.63 9.12 8.27
C HIS A 161 -4.10 9.39 6.84
N CYS A 162 -4.86 8.45 6.25
CA CYS A 162 -5.27 8.50 4.85
C CYS A 162 -5.87 9.87 4.48
N ASN A 163 -5.33 10.48 3.42
CA ASN A 163 -5.67 11.80 2.89
C ASN A 163 -5.36 12.99 3.81
N ASP A 164 -4.60 12.82 4.90
CA ASP A 164 -4.08 13.94 5.68
C ASP A 164 -2.95 14.66 4.91
N PRO A 165 -3.03 15.98 4.67
CA PRO A 165 -2.04 16.72 3.87
C PRO A 165 -0.60 16.68 4.38
N LEU A 166 -0.40 16.47 5.68
CA LEU A 166 0.91 16.52 6.31
C LEU A 166 1.43 15.12 6.67
N LYS A 167 0.51 14.26 7.12
CA LYS A 167 0.84 12.96 7.71
C LYS A 167 0.69 11.77 6.75
N ASP A 168 -0.13 11.88 5.71
CA ASP A 168 -0.23 10.82 4.71
C ASP A 168 1.03 10.82 3.81
N PRO A 169 1.86 9.76 3.82
CA PRO A 169 3.05 9.69 2.97
C PRO A 169 2.71 9.77 1.47
N ASP A 170 1.52 9.34 1.09
CA ASP A 170 1.05 9.29 -0.30
C ASP A 170 0.35 10.59 -0.72
N TYR A 171 0.23 11.59 0.18
CA TYR A 171 -0.44 12.86 -0.13
C TYR A 171 0.20 13.60 -1.32
N THR A 172 1.51 13.46 -1.48
CA THR A 172 2.28 14.06 -2.58
C THR A 172 1.87 13.59 -3.97
N ASP A 173 1.19 12.45 -4.09
CA ASP A 173 0.74 11.90 -5.39
C ASP A 173 -0.60 12.48 -5.87
N GLU A 174 -1.16 13.48 -5.17
CA GLU A 174 -2.38 14.17 -5.60
C GLU A 174 -2.23 14.81 -6.99
N ALA A 175 -3.19 14.61 -7.88
CA ALA A 175 -3.20 15.22 -9.19
C ALA A 175 -4.64 15.47 -9.67
N PRO A 176 -4.88 16.45 -10.56
CA PRO A 176 -6.23 16.83 -11.00
C PRO A 176 -6.87 15.82 -11.96
N ASN A 177 -6.08 14.98 -12.63
CA ASN A 177 -6.58 13.97 -13.57
C ASN A 177 -5.53 12.87 -13.77
N ALA A 178 -5.92 11.80 -14.47
CA ALA A 178 -5.10 10.61 -14.64
C ALA A 178 -3.78 10.88 -15.37
N LEU A 179 -3.77 11.73 -16.41
CA LEU A 179 -2.55 12.05 -17.16
C LEU A 179 -1.55 12.80 -16.28
N MET A 180 -2.04 13.77 -15.50
CA MET A 180 -1.21 14.49 -14.53
C MET A 180 -0.75 13.61 -13.38
N ALA A 181 -1.54 12.62 -12.96
CA ALA A 181 -1.12 11.64 -11.95
C ALA A 181 0.11 10.87 -12.44
N TRP A 182 0.05 10.31 -13.65
CA TRP A 182 1.18 9.61 -14.28
C TRP A 182 2.42 10.50 -14.44
N TYR A 183 2.26 11.75 -14.86
CA TYR A 183 3.38 12.68 -14.93
C TYR A 183 3.97 12.95 -13.53
N LYS A 184 3.11 13.18 -12.54
CA LYS A 184 3.53 13.54 -11.18
C LYS A 184 4.27 12.40 -10.48
N THR A 185 3.96 11.14 -10.74
CA THR A 185 4.73 10.01 -10.19
C THR A 185 6.21 10.08 -10.58
N TRP A 186 6.50 10.46 -11.83
CA TRP A 186 7.87 10.67 -12.31
C TRP A 186 8.46 11.97 -11.76
N TYR A 187 7.70 13.07 -11.78
CA TYR A 187 8.14 14.38 -11.29
C TYR A 187 8.54 14.35 -9.81
N ASN A 188 7.75 13.69 -8.96
CA ASN A 188 7.98 13.53 -7.52
C ASN A 188 9.29 12.77 -7.17
N ARG A 189 9.98 12.22 -8.18
CA ARG A 189 11.23 11.47 -8.03
C ARG A 189 12.44 12.21 -8.61
N GLN A 190 12.24 13.40 -9.18
CA GLN A 190 13.34 14.20 -9.72
C GLN A 190 14.09 14.94 -8.61
N PRO A 191 15.41 15.18 -8.78
CA PRO A 191 16.19 15.95 -7.83
C PRO A 191 15.59 17.33 -7.55
N GLY A 192 15.60 17.77 -6.29
CA GLY A 192 15.13 19.10 -5.88
C GLY A 192 13.61 19.26 -5.77
N VAL A 193 12.83 18.24 -6.14
CA VAL A 193 11.37 18.25 -5.96
C VAL A 193 11.01 17.78 -4.56
N ASP A 194 10.12 18.50 -3.86
CA ASP A 194 9.51 18.08 -2.59
C ASP A 194 8.46 16.98 -2.82
N GLY A 195 8.93 15.86 -3.37
CA GLY A 195 8.12 14.67 -3.63
C GLY A 195 8.17 13.68 -2.47
N SER A 196 7.71 12.45 -2.73
CA SER A 196 7.43 11.49 -1.66
C SER A 196 8.66 11.10 -0.83
N ILE A 197 9.88 11.17 -1.38
CA ILE A 197 11.08 10.85 -0.58
C ILE A 197 11.32 11.85 0.57
N HIS A 198 10.97 13.13 0.38
CA HIS A 198 11.08 14.14 1.41
C HIS A 198 9.99 13.95 2.47
N ALA A 199 8.75 13.67 2.03
CA ALA A 199 7.66 13.28 2.92
C ALA A 199 8.02 12.04 3.75
N TYR A 200 8.55 10.98 3.13
CA TYR A 200 8.92 9.75 3.83
C TYR A 200 10.02 9.99 4.86
N LYS A 201 11.06 10.76 4.51
CA LYS A 201 12.12 11.14 5.47
C LYS A 201 11.58 11.95 6.64
N ARG A 202 10.72 12.94 6.37
CA ARG A 202 10.08 13.76 7.41
C ARG A 202 9.27 12.88 8.36
N ILE A 203 8.35 12.09 7.83
CA ILE A 203 7.47 11.20 8.60
C ILE A 203 8.30 10.22 9.44
N LEU A 204 9.33 9.59 8.87
CA LEU A 204 10.17 8.64 9.62
C LEU A 204 11.00 9.33 10.71
N ASN A 205 11.47 10.56 10.49
CA ASN A 205 12.15 11.33 11.52
C ASN A 205 11.18 11.71 12.65
N GLU A 206 9.95 12.11 12.31
CA GLU A 206 8.89 12.40 13.28
C GLU A 206 8.43 11.14 14.03
N MET A 207 8.48 9.96 13.39
CA MET A 207 8.29 8.66 14.06
C MET A 207 9.26 8.46 15.22
N GLY A 208 10.53 8.82 15.04
CA GLY A 208 11.52 8.78 16.13
C GLY A 208 11.79 7.38 16.69
N THR A 209 11.40 6.31 15.97
CA THR A 209 11.55 4.93 16.45
C THR A 209 12.80 4.24 15.90
N PRO A 210 13.36 3.23 16.59
CA PRO A 210 14.45 2.41 16.07
C PRO A 210 14.12 1.75 14.73
N GLU A 211 12.88 1.34 14.52
CA GLU A 211 12.39 0.75 13.28
C GLU A 211 12.44 1.75 12.12
N ALA A 212 12.04 3.01 12.37
CA ALA A 212 12.10 4.07 11.39
C ALA A 212 13.56 4.36 10.97
N ALA A 213 14.45 4.52 11.94
CA ALA A 213 15.89 4.72 11.69
C ALA A 213 16.51 3.55 10.92
N ARG A 214 16.15 2.31 11.28
CA ARG A 214 16.58 1.10 10.56
C ARG A 214 16.09 1.10 9.11
N SER A 215 14.83 1.47 8.86
CA SER A 215 14.26 1.52 7.51
C SER A 215 14.98 2.54 6.61
N LEU A 216 15.41 3.68 7.15
CA LEU A 216 16.24 4.66 6.44
C LEU A 216 17.60 4.06 6.05
N LYS A 217 18.25 3.35 6.98
CA LYS A 217 19.53 2.67 6.71
C LYS A 217 19.38 1.57 5.65
N GLU A 218 18.35 0.73 5.76
CA GLU A 218 18.06 -0.31 4.76
C GLU A 218 17.77 0.30 3.39
N THR A 219 17.09 1.44 3.33
CA THR A 219 16.87 2.21 2.09
C THR A 219 18.18 2.67 1.49
N MET A 220 19.05 3.30 2.29
CA MET A 220 20.37 3.74 1.84
C MET A 220 21.19 2.57 1.31
N VAL A 221 21.28 1.46 2.04
CA VAL A 221 22.03 0.27 1.63
C VAL A 221 21.49 -0.29 0.31
N LEU A 222 20.17 -0.45 0.18
CA LEU A 222 19.56 -0.98 -1.04
C LEU A 222 19.81 -0.06 -2.25
N GLN A 223 19.74 1.26 -2.06
CA GLN A 223 20.05 2.23 -3.13
C GLN A 223 21.53 2.16 -3.55
N LEU A 224 22.45 2.04 -2.59
CA LEU A 224 23.89 1.91 -2.87
C LEU A 224 24.20 0.60 -3.59
N VAL A 225 23.61 -0.52 -3.16
CA VAL A 225 23.75 -1.82 -3.83
C VAL A 225 23.19 -1.76 -5.25
N PHE A 226 21.99 -1.21 -5.43
CA PHE A 226 21.40 -1.01 -6.75
C PHE A 226 22.34 -0.20 -7.66
N MET A 227 22.84 0.93 -7.17
CA MET A 227 23.75 1.80 -7.92
C MET A 227 25.06 1.08 -8.27
N ALA A 228 25.66 0.37 -7.32
CA ALA A 228 26.88 -0.40 -7.53
C ALA A 228 26.70 -1.51 -8.58
N VAL A 229 25.57 -2.23 -8.56
CA VAL A 229 25.25 -3.26 -9.57
C VAL A 229 25.07 -2.63 -10.94
N LEU A 230 24.28 -1.55 -11.06
CA LEU A 230 24.10 -0.87 -12.35
C LEU A 230 25.43 -0.37 -12.92
N PHE A 231 26.28 0.26 -12.11
CA PHE A 231 27.59 0.73 -12.56
C PHE A 231 28.50 -0.40 -12.97
N THR A 232 28.56 -1.49 -12.19
CA THR A 232 29.41 -2.65 -12.51
C THR A 232 28.97 -3.31 -13.81
N MET A 233 27.66 -3.48 -14.00
CA MET A 233 27.11 -4.02 -15.25
C MET A 233 27.42 -3.11 -16.44
N ALA A 234 27.19 -1.81 -16.32
CA ALA A 234 27.47 -0.85 -17.39
C ALA A 234 28.97 -0.83 -17.74
N TRP A 235 29.85 -0.82 -16.74
CA TRP A 235 31.30 -0.87 -16.91
C TRP A 235 31.77 -2.17 -17.60
N SER A 236 31.06 -3.27 -17.35
CA SER A 236 31.37 -4.59 -17.92
C SER A 236 30.76 -4.84 -19.30
N GLY A 237 30.15 -3.82 -19.92
CA GLY A 237 29.55 -3.91 -21.26
C GLY A 237 28.05 -4.26 -21.27
N TYR A 238 27.41 -4.44 -20.12
CA TYR A 238 25.99 -4.82 -19.99
C TYR A 238 25.08 -3.64 -19.60
N ALA A 239 25.36 -2.47 -20.18
CA ALA A 239 24.64 -1.24 -19.85
C ALA A 239 23.16 -1.31 -20.25
N MET A 240 22.85 -1.95 -21.38
CA MET A 240 21.48 -2.08 -21.89
C MET A 240 20.65 -3.07 -21.06
N GLU A 241 21.26 -4.16 -20.60
CA GLU A 241 20.67 -5.14 -19.70
C GLU A 241 20.37 -4.49 -18.35
N ALA A 242 21.33 -3.75 -17.78
CA ALA A 242 21.11 -2.98 -16.56
C ALA A 242 19.94 -1.99 -16.71
N ALA A 243 19.91 -1.27 -17.84
CA ALA A 243 18.88 -0.29 -18.15
C ALA A 243 17.49 -0.93 -18.31
N LEU A 244 17.38 -2.01 -19.08
CA LEU A 244 16.10 -2.59 -19.49
C LEU A 244 15.62 -3.75 -18.61
N VAL A 245 16.48 -4.38 -17.80
CA VAL A 245 16.06 -5.41 -16.84
C VAL A 245 15.78 -4.82 -15.46
N TRP A 246 16.43 -3.72 -15.06
CA TRP A 246 16.23 -3.17 -13.70
C TRP A 246 15.88 -1.68 -13.66
N TRP A 247 16.70 -0.81 -14.26
CA TRP A 247 16.56 0.63 -14.07
C TRP A 247 15.23 1.17 -14.61
N LEU A 248 14.92 0.93 -15.89
CA LEU A 248 13.69 1.42 -16.51
C LEU A 248 12.43 0.70 -15.98
N PRO A 249 12.39 -0.65 -15.84
CA PRO A 249 11.27 -1.34 -15.22
C PRO A 249 10.93 -0.82 -13.82
N ARG A 250 11.93 -0.46 -13.01
CA ARG A 250 11.70 0.18 -11.71
C ARG A 250 10.87 1.46 -11.84
N HIS A 251 11.20 2.34 -12.79
CA HIS A 251 10.49 3.60 -12.97
C HIS A 251 9.05 3.40 -13.46
N ILE A 252 8.86 2.45 -14.38
CA ILE A 252 7.54 2.07 -14.88
C ILE A 252 6.70 1.46 -13.75
N GLY A 253 7.25 0.49 -13.02
CA GLY A 253 6.59 -0.18 -11.91
C GLY A 253 6.15 0.80 -10.83
N LEU A 254 7.04 1.68 -10.37
CA LEU A 254 6.71 2.68 -9.34
C LEU A 254 5.65 3.68 -9.79
N SER A 255 5.66 4.07 -11.07
CA SER A 255 4.64 4.96 -11.63
C SER A 255 3.28 4.26 -11.70
N TYR A 256 3.26 3.00 -12.15
CA TYR A 256 2.06 2.18 -12.18
C TYR A 256 1.47 1.95 -10.79
N ILE A 257 2.32 1.65 -9.81
CA ILE A 257 1.91 1.41 -8.42
C ILE A 257 1.26 2.66 -7.85
N ARG A 258 1.95 3.81 -7.89
CA ARG A 258 1.42 5.08 -7.35
C ARG A 258 0.15 5.54 -8.04
N PHE A 259 0.03 5.29 -9.34
CA PHE A 259 -1.20 5.58 -10.05
C PHE A 259 -2.38 4.78 -9.49
N TYR A 260 -2.26 3.46 -9.40
CA TYR A 260 -3.38 2.59 -9.01
C TYR A 260 -3.61 2.46 -7.50
N LEU A 261 -2.59 2.68 -6.68
CA LEU A 261 -2.69 2.61 -5.23
C LEU A 261 -2.90 4.00 -4.61
N SER A 262 -2.00 4.93 -4.88
CA SER A 262 -1.94 6.21 -4.16
C SER A 262 -2.91 7.24 -4.74
N TRP A 263 -3.06 7.32 -6.06
CA TRP A 263 -3.91 8.32 -6.71
C TRP A 263 -5.32 7.82 -6.99
N ALA A 264 -5.46 6.75 -7.78
CA ALA A 264 -6.75 6.31 -8.34
C ALA A 264 -7.82 5.98 -7.30
N PRO A 265 -7.55 5.34 -6.15
CA PRO A 265 -8.56 5.07 -5.12
C PRO A 265 -8.84 6.27 -4.22
N HIS A 266 -7.95 7.26 -4.16
CA HIS A 266 -8.02 8.38 -3.21
C HIS A 266 -8.41 9.70 -3.85
N HIS A 267 -8.48 9.79 -5.18
CA HIS A 267 -8.80 11.03 -5.88
C HIS A 267 -10.32 11.28 -6.04
N PRO A 268 -10.86 12.46 -5.69
CA PRO A 268 -10.21 13.57 -5.00
C PRO A 268 -10.12 13.32 -3.49
N ARG A 269 -8.98 13.70 -2.89
CA ARG A 269 -8.63 13.42 -1.49
C ARG A 269 -8.94 14.54 -0.50
N ALA A 270 -8.95 15.78 -0.98
CA ALA A 270 -9.11 16.97 -0.14
C ALA A 270 -10.39 16.89 0.72
N GLY A 271 -10.20 17.02 2.04
CA GLY A 271 -11.30 16.99 3.01
C GLY A 271 -11.94 15.62 3.24
N LYS A 272 -11.40 14.53 2.69
CA LYS A 272 -11.96 13.18 2.82
C LYS A 272 -11.06 12.27 3.65
N THR A 273 -11.09 12.41 4.97
CA THR A 273 -10.24 11.62 5.89
C THR A 273 -11.02 10.55 6.67
N GLY A 274 -12.35 10.61 6.61
CA GLY A 274 -13.25 9.67 7.28
C GLY A 274 -13.19 8.25 6.70
N ARG A 275 -13.55 7.29 7.54
CA ARG A 275 -13.46 5.84 7.30
C ARG A 275 -14.10 5.35 5.99
N TYR A 276 -15.19 5.98 5.56
CA TYR A 276 -15.95 5.58 4.36
C TYR A 276 -15.81 6.56 3.19
N GLU A 277 -15.03 7.63 3.36
CA GLU A 277 -14.84 8.68 2.35
C GLU A 277 -13.39 8.75 1.83
N ASN A 278 -12.43 8.26 2.60
CA ASN A 278 -11.01 8.37 2.29
C ASN A 278 -10.60 7.57 1.04
N THR A 279 -11.43 6.63 0.62
CA THR A 279 -11.23 5.77 -0.54
C THR A 279 -12.53 5.67 -1.32
N HIS A 280 -12.45 5.67 -2.65
CA HIS A 280 -13.61 5.50 -3.52
C HIS A 280 -13.45 4.31 -4.44
N VAL A 281 -14.60 3.79 -4.89
CA VAL A 281 -14.67 2.72 -5.89
C VAL A 281 -14.44 3.31 -7.27
N PHE A 282 -13.65 2.64 -8.12
CA PHE A 282 -13.45 3.05 -9.51
C PHE A 282 -13.40 1.87 -10.47
N LYS A 283 -13.65 2.13 -11.75
CA LYS A 283 -13.54 1.13 -12.82
C LYS A 283 -12.29 1.38 -13.66
N SER A 284 -11.36 0.43 -13.66
CA SER A 284 -10.18 0.47 -14.50
C SER A 284 -10.50 -0.03 -15.91
N ARG A 285 -10.00 0.66 -16.93
CA ARG A 285 -10.05 0.21 -18.33
C ARG A 285 -9.23 -1.06 -18.57
N LEU A 286 -8.23 -1.32 -17.74
CA LEU A 286 -7.42 -2.54 -17.79
C LEU A 286 -8.04 -3.68 -16.95
N GLY A 287 -9.14 -3.41 -16.26
CA GLY A 287 -9.82 -4.35 -15.39
C GLY A 287 -9.19 -4.50 -14.01
N HIS A 288 -9.87 -5.27 -13.17
CA HIS A 288 -9.59 -5.42 -11.75
C HIS A 288 -8.16 -5.92 -11.46
N VAL A 289 -7.76 -7.02 -12.09
CA VAL A 289 -6.44 -7.65 -11.86
C VAL A 289 -5.32 -6.71 -12.27
N MET A 290 -5.42 -6.08 -13.45
CA MET A 290 -4.38 -5.15 -13.92
C MET A 290 -4.33 -3.89 -13.04
N SER A 291 -5.44 -3.45 -12.46
CA SER A 291 -5.40 -2.39 -11.44
C SER A 291 -4.82 -2.83 -10.09
N MET A 292 -4.16 -4.00 -10.02
CA MET A 292 -3.67 -4.61 -8.77
C MET A 292 -4.79 -4.89 -7.75
N CYS A 293 -5.99 -5.16 -8.24
CA CYS A 293 -7.23 -5.31 -7.46
C CYS A 293 -7.69 -4.03 -6.72
N MET A 294 -7.23 -2.84 -7.16
CA MET A 294 -7.52 -1.58 -6.46
C MET A 294 -8.90 -0.98 -6.78
N GLU A 295 -9.65 -1.48 -7.77
CA GLU A 295 -11.02 -0.99 -8.07
C GLU A 295 -11.93 -0.97 -6.82
N THR A 296 -11.71 -1.88 -5.87
CA THR A 296 -12.47 -2.05 -4.62
C THR A 296 -11.62 -1.78 -3.37
N HIS A 297 -10.63 -0.88 -3.46
CA HIS A 297 -9.65 -0.62 -2.40
C HIS A 297 -10.27 -0.13 -1.07
N ILE A 298 -11.51 0.39 -1.09
CA ILE A 298 -12.24 0.72 0.14
C ILE A 298 -12.37 -0.48 1.09
N VAL A 299 -12.57 -1.70 0.56
CA VAL A 299 -12.63 -2.92 1.39
C VAL A 299 -11.32 -3.15 2.12
N HIS A 300 -10.20 -2.89 1.44
CA HIS A 300 -8.87 -3.01 2.01
C HIS A 300 -8.64 -1.99 3.14
N HIS A 301 -9.04 -0.73 2.95
CA HIS A 301 -8.99 0.29 4.01
C HIS A 301 -9.90 -0.03 5.21
N LEU A 302 -11.06 -0.64 4.96
CA LEU A 302 -11.97 -1.03 6.04
C LEU A 302 -11.46 -2.26 6.79
N TYR A 303 -10.93 -3.25 6.07
CA TYR A 303 -10.55 -4.57 6.58
C TYR A 303 -9.27 -5.07 5.88
N PRO A 304 -8.08 -4.57 6.26
CA PRO A 304 -6.82 -4.92 5.59
C PRO A 304 -6.42 -6.40 5.74
N ASN A 305 -7.07 -7.13 6.65
CA ASN A 305 -6.90 -8.58 6.82
C ASN A 305 -7.69 -9.42 5.80
N ILE A 306 -8.53 -8.79 4.96
CA ILE A 306 -9.11 -9.44 3.78
C ILE A 306 -8.03 -9.45 2.70
N PRO A 307 -7.57 -10.63 2.24
CA PRO A 307 -6.52 -10.69 1.24
C PRO A 307 -6.92 -9.99 -0.06
N ASN A 308 -5.97 -9.33 -0.73
CA ASN A 308 -6.25 -8.53 -1.93
C ASN A 308 -7.00 -9.28 -3.04
N HIS A 309 -6.79 -10.60 -3.19
CA HIS A 309 -7.50 -11.42 -4.19
C HIS A 309 -8.98 -11.68 -3.85
N ARG A 310 -9.43 -11.40 -2.61
CA ARG A 310 -10.81 -11.57 -2.14
C ARG A 310 -11.57 -10.25 -2.00
N THR A 311 -10.88 -9.10 -2.11
CA THR A 311 -11.48 -7.77 -1.90
C THR A 311 -12.66 -7.50 -2.81
N ARG A 312 -12.62 -7.94 -4.07
CA ARG A 312 -13.75 -7.77 -5.00
C ARG A 312 -14.99 -8.57 -4.59
N ALA A 313 -14.81 -9.81 -4.18
CA ALA A 313 -15.93 -10.63 -3.73
C ALA A 313 -16.52 -10.07 -2.43
N ALA A 314 -15.65 -9.67 -1.50
CA ALA A 314 -16.05 -8.99 -0.27
C ALA A 314 -16.79 -7.67 -0.54
N TYR A 315 -16.35 -6.88 -1.53
CA TYR A 315 -17.02 -5.65 -1.93
C TYR A 315 -18.47 -5.91 -2.34
N PHE A 316 -18.73 -6.89 -3.20
CA PHE A 316 -20.10 -7.17 -3.63
C PHE A 316 -20.99 -7.67 -2.48
N ALA A 317 -20.43 -8.42 -1.52
CA ALA A 317 -21.16 -8.80 -0.31
C ALA A 317 -21.44 -7.61 0.61
N LEU A 318 -20.49 -6.67 0.73
CA LEU A 318 -20.61 -5.47 1.56
C LEU A 318 -21.41 -4.35 0.88
N LYS A 319 -21.62 -4.40 -0.44
CA LYS A 319 -22.22 -3.33 -1.25
C LYS A 319 -23.53 -2.77 -0.67
N PRO A 320 -24.49 -3.58 -0.18
CA PRO A 320 -25.72 -3.04 0.42
C PRO A 320 -25.48 -2.25 1.71
N ILE A 321 -24.45 -2.60 2.49
CA ILE A 321 -24.08 -1.89 3.71
C ILE A 321 -23.32 -0.60 3.37
N LEU A 322 -22.43 -0.66 2.39
CA LEU A 322 -21.68 0.51 1.93
C LEU A 322 -22.61 1.58 1.34
N ASP A 323 -23.65 1.19 0.60
CA ASP A 323 -24.68 2.09 0.09
C ASP A 323 -25.40 2.83 1.22
N GLN A 324 -25.84 2.09 2.25
CA GLN A 324 -26.46 2.68 3.45
C GLN A 324 -25.51 3.61 4.22
N ARG A 325 -24.19 3.40 4.10
CA ARG A 325 -23.14 4.26 4.68
C ARG A 325 -22.81 5.48 3.82
N GLY A 326 -23.49 5.67 2.68
CA GLY A 326 -23.27 6.80 1.77
C GLY A 326 -22.03 6.66 0.89
N VAL A 327 -21.48 5.45 0.72
CA VAL A 327 -20.39 5.20 -0.23
C VAL A 327 -20.94 5.18 -1.65
N ASP A 328 -20.31 5.90 -2.57
CA ASP A 328 -20.65 5.80 -4.01
C ASP A 328 -20.27 4.42 -4.57
N ILE A 329 -21.30 3.63 -4.86
CA ILE A 329 -21.20 2.27 -5.39
C ILE A 329 -21.58 2.17 -6.88
N THR A 330 -21.77 3.29 -7.58
CA THR A 330 -22.36 3.31 -8.93
C THR A 330 -21.40 2.84 -10.03
N LYS A 331 -20.09 2.83 -9.76
CA LYS A 331 -19.07 2.52 -10.77
C LYS A 331 -18.84 1.02 -11.00
N LEU A 332 -19.39 0.12 -10.17
CA LEU A 332 -19.18 -1.33 -10.22
C LEU A 332 -20.46 -2.16 -10.08
#